data_AF-A0A524K4P0-F1
#
_entry.id   AF-A0A524K4P0-F1
#
_cell.length_a   1.000
_cell.length_b   1.000
_cell.length_c   1.000
_cell.angle_alpha   90.00
_cell.angle_beta   90.00
_cell.angle_gamma   90.00
#
_symmetry.space_group_name_H-M   'P 1'
#
loop_
_entity.id
_entity.type
_entity.pdbx_description
1 polymer ?
#
loop_
_entity_poly.entity_id
_entity_poly.type
_entity_poly.pdbx_seq_one_letter_code
_entity_poly.pdbx_strand_id
1 'polypeptide(L)'
;MLILVATTPFTSLTGQLRRMRIPETFIVLFEMTYRYIGSLLEETTIMITAYRLRRNSDKGIDMRHMGSFVGQLLIRSFDRAQQVYDAMKCRGYGLYARHMKSTRLKMPDYIFLLSACGLPLLFRFVNLSQFIQHWLPGALT
;
A
#
# COMPACT_ATOMS: atom_id res chain seq x y z
N MET A 1 -1.73 9.08 -17.54
CA MET A 1 -1.16 8.06 -16.65
C MET A 1 0.05 8.56 -15.85
N LEU A 2 1.08 9.15 -16.48
CA LEU A 2 2.26 9.68 -15.78
C LEU A 2 1.97 10.79 -14.75
N ILE A 3 1.02 11.70 -15.04
CA ILE A 3 0.63 12.77 -14.11
C ILE A 3 0.00 12.23 -12.82
N LEU A 4 -0.77 11.13 -12.88
CA LEU A 4 -1.40 10.55 -11.68
C LEU A 4 -0.36 9.96 -10.72
N VAL A 5 0.69 9.34 -11.27
CA VAL A 5 1.81 8.80 -10.49
C VAL A 5 2.67 9.93 -9.90
N ALA A 6 2.83 11.04 -10.63
CA ALA A 6 3.61 12.20 -10.19
C ALA A 6 2.90 13.08 -9.15
N THR A 7 1.57 13.16 -9.18
CA THR A 7 0.79 14.10 -8.35
C THR A 7 0.11 13.43 -7.16
N THR A 8 0.04 12.09 -7.10
CA THR A 8 -0.53 11.39 -5.94
C THR A 8 0.58 11.02 -4.96
N PRO A 9 0.87 11.83 -3.93
CA PRO A 9 1.83 11.42 -2.93
C PRO A 9 1.30 10.18 -2.22
N PHE A 10 2.18 9.24 -1.89
CA PHE A 10 1.83 7.99 -1.21
C PHE A 10 1.08 8.23 0.12
N THR A 11 1.29 9.40 0.72
CA THR A 11 0.54 9.93 1.87
C THR A 11 -0.95 10.19 1.59
N SER A 12 -1.34 10.56 0.37
CA SER A 12 -2.76 10.71 -0.03
C SER A 12 -3.43 9.37 -0.27
N LEU A 13 -2.69 8.37 -0.79
CA LEU A 13 -3.19 7.00 -0.98
C LEU A 13 -3.41 6.29 0.35
N THR A 14 -2.48 6.41 1.29
CA THR A 14 -2.61 5.85 2.64
C THR A 14 -3.78 6.48 3.41
N GLY A 15 -4.07 7.77 3.18
CA GLY A 15 -5.27 8.43 3.69
C GLY A 15 -6.59 7.86 3.15
N GLN A 16 -6.60 7.37 1.91
CA GLN A 16 -7.77 6.72 1.29
C GLN A 16 -7.88 5.24 1.71
N LEU A 17 -6.77 4.52 1.82
CA LEU A 17 -6.74 3.15 2.38
C LEU A 17 -7.31 3.11 3.80
N ARG A 18 -7.06 4.17 4.57
CA ARG A 18 -7.63 4.36 5.90
C ARG A 18 -9.16 4.44 5.89
N ARG A 19 -9.75 5.05 4.85
CA ARG A 19 -11.20 5.09 4.64
C ARG A 19 -11.77 3.74 4.22
N MET A 20 -10.98 2.92 3.54
CA MET A 20 -11.35 1.54 3.17
C MET A 20 -11.23 0.52 4.32
N ARG A 21 -11.15 0.96 5.59
CA ARG A 21 -11.04 0.10 6.79
C ARG A 21 -9.83 -0.86 6.78
N ILE A 22 -8.76 -0.54 6.06
CA ILE A 22 -7.53 -1.35 6.13
C ILE A 22 -6.87 -1.14 7.51
N PRO A 23 -6.38 -2.21 8.18
CA PRO A 23 -5.72 -2.08 9.48
C PRO A 23 -4.50 -1.17 9.39
N GLU A 24 -4.30 -0.30 10.40
CA GLU A 24 -3.18 0.65 10.48
C GLU A 24 -1.80 -0.02 10.27
N THR A 25 -1.66 -1.28 10.68
CA THR A 25 -0.43 -2.06 10.49
C THR A 25 0.00 -2.15 9.03
N PHE A 26 -0.95 -2.33 8.09
CA PHE A 26 -0.64 -2.35 6.66
C PHE A 26 -0.22 -0.97 6.17
N ILE A 27 -0.86 0.09 6.66
CA ILE A 27 -0.52 1.46 6.28
C ILE A 27 0.93 1.78 6.68
N VAL A 28 1.32 1.44 7.91
CA VAL A 28 2.69 1.66 8.38
C VAL A 28 3.69 0.79 7.63
N LEU A 29 3.35 -0.48 7.35
CA LEU A 29 4.20 -1.36 6.55
C LEU A 29 4.48 -0.75 5.16
N PHE A 30 3.43 -0.27 4.50
CA PHE A 30 3.53 0.37 3.19
C PHE A 30 4.35 1.67 3.25
N GLU A 31 4.14 2.51 4.25
CA GLU A 31 4.88 3.76 4.43
C GLU A 31 6.38 3.51 4.65
N MET A 32 6.72 2.54 5.50
CA MET A 32 8.11 2.14 5.73
C MET A 32 8.72 1.57 4.45
N THR A 33 8.02 0.65 3.77
CA THR A 33 8.50 0.06 2.50
C THR A 33 8.82 1.15 1.48
N TYR A 34 7.91 2.11 1.27
CA TYR A 34 8.13 3.22 0.35
C TYR A 34 9.36 4.05 0.73
N ARG A 35 9.50 4.41 2.01
CA ARG A 35 10.65 5.19 2.50
C ARG A 35 11.97 4.43 2.32
N TYR A 36 11.99 3.11 2.54
CA TYR A 36 13.21 2.31 2.47
C TYR A 36 13.61 1.92 1.05
N ILE A 37 12.68 1.85 0.09
CA ILE A 37 13.03 1.67 -1.32
C ILE A 37 13.99 2.77 -1.78
N GLY A 38 13.72 4.03 -1.43
CA GLY A 38 14.62 5.15 -1.75
C GLY A 38 16.02 4.99 -1.14
N SER A 39 16.09 4.63 0.15
CA SER A 39 17.37 4.40 0.85
C SER A 39 18.16 3.23 0.24
N LEU A 40 17.49 2.15 -0.15
CA LEU A 40 18.14 0.99 -0.78
C LEU A 40 18.65 1.32 -2.18
N LEU A 41 17.92 2.13 -2.94
CA LEU A 41 18.36 2.58 -4.27
C LEU A 41 19.63 3.43 -4.17
N GLU A 42 19.74 4.29 -3.17
CA GLU A 42 20.96 5.05 -2.92
C GLU A 42 22.16 4.12 -2.63
N GLU A 43 21.96 3.13 -1.75
CA GLU A 43 22.99 2.12 -1.47
C GLU A 43 23.38 1.32 -2.73
N THR A 44 22.41 0.90 -3.56
CA THR A 44 22.72 0.22 -4.83
C THR A 44 23.56 1.07 -5.74
N THR A 45 23.24 2.37 -5.86
CA THR A 45 23.93 3.29 -6.76
C THR A 45 25.39 3.47 -6.35
N ILE A 46 25.64 3.57 -5.05
CA ILE A 46 27.00 3.62 -4.48
C ILE A 46 27.76 2.33 -4.82
N MET A 47 27.15 1.16 -4.58
CA MET A 47 27.80 -0.12 -4.85
C MET A 47 28.09 -0.32 -6.34
N ILE A 48 27.16 0.06 -7.23
CA ILE A 48 27.34 -0.01 -8.70
C ILE A 48 28.48 0.92 -9.13
N THR A 49 28.53 2.12 -8.57
CA THR A 49 29.59 3.10 -8.89
C THR A 49 30.96 2.58 -8.45
N ALA A 50 31.07 2.03 -7.23
CA ALA A 50 32.29 1.41 -6.74
C ALA A 50 32.73 0.21 -7.60
N TYR A 51 31.76 -0.61 -8.06
CA TYR A 51 32.03 -1.73 -8.96
C TYR A 51 32.59 -1.25 -10.31
N ARG A 52 32.01 -0.18 -10.89
CA ARG A 52 32.50 0.45 -12.13
C ARG A 52 33.89 1.06 -11.99
N LEU A 53 34.24 1.61 -10.84
CA LEU A 53 35.59 2.14 -10.58
C LEU A 53 36.62 1.01 -10.44
N ARG A 54 36.24 -0.10 -9.79
CA ARG A 54 37.15 -1.24 -9.57
C ARG A 54 37.44 -2.03 -10.84
N ARG A 55 36.46 -2.11 -11.74
CA ARG A 55 36.61 -2.75 -13.06
C ARG A 55 36.50 -1.65 -14.10
N ASN A 56 37.63 -1.17 -14.62
CA ASN A 56 37.75 -0.16 -15.69
C ASN A 56 37.14 -0.66 -17.03
N SER A 57 35.88 -1.06 -17.00
CA SER A 57 35.17 -1.73 -18.08
C SER A 57 33.77 -1.14 -18.16
N ASP A 58 33.47 -0.60 -19.34
CA ASP A 58 32.17 -0.04 -19.73
C ASP A 58 31.07 -1.11 -19.88
N LYS A 59 31.42 -2.39 -19.66
CA LYS A 59 30.48 -3.51 -19.67
C LYS A 59 29.88 -3.68 -18.28
N GLY A 60 28.55 -3.62 -18.20
CA GLY A 60 27.73 -3.72 -16.98
C GLY A 60 28.04 -4.90 -16.05
N ILE A 61 27.35 -4.98 -14.92
CA ILE A 61 27.62 -6.00 -13.89
C ILE A 61 27.61 -7.39 -14.52
N ASP A 62 28.69 -8.14 -14.31
CA ASP A 62 28.78 -9.51 -14.81
C ASP A 62 27.76 -10.38 -14.08
N MET A 63 27.07 -11.26 -14.79
CA MET A 63 26.06 -12.15 -14.19
C MET A 63 26.64 -12.96 -13.03
N ARG A 64 27.95 -13.26 -13.08
CA ARG A 64 28.70 -13.95 -12.01
C ARG A 64 28.80 -13.17 -10.70
N HIS A 65 28.80 -11.83 -10.76
CA HIS A 65 28.92 -10.97 -9.58
C HIS A 65 27.57 -10.43 -9.08
N MET A 66 26.51 -10.57 -9.87
CA MET A 66 25.15 -10.17 -9.48
C MET A 66 24.67 -10.89 -8.22
N GLY A 67 24.97 -12.19 -8.06
CA GLY A 67 24.59 -12.95 -6.87
C GLY A 67 25.20 -12.40 -5.57
N SER A 68 26.51 -12.08 -5.60
CA SER A 68 27.19 -11.47 -4.44
C SER A 68 26.65 -10.06 -4.14
N PHE A 69 26.33 -9.29 -5.18
CA PHE A 69 25.77 -7.95 -5.05
C PHE A 69 24.39 -7.97 -4.39
N VAL A 70 23.49 -8.81 -4.91
CA VAL A 70 22.13 -8.97 -4.36
C VAL A 70 22.18 -9.56 -2.96
N GLY A 71 23.07 -10.52 -2.70
CA GLY A 71 23.25 -11.10 -1.37
C GLY A 71 23.70 -10.08 -0.32
N GLN A 72 24.67 -9.21 -0.66
CA GLN A 72 25.11 -8.14 0.24
C GLN A 72 23.99 -7.12 0.51
N LEU A 73 23.21 -6.79 -0.52
CA LEU A 73 22.07 -5.89 -0.36
C LEU A 73 20.97 -6.50 0.53
N LEU A 74 20.69 -7.79 0.35
CA LEU A 74 19.72 -8.52 1.17
C LEU A 74 20.13 -8.50 2.65
N ILE A 75 21.38 -8.85 2.96
CA ILE A 75 21.89 -8.84 4.34
C ILE A 75 21.77 -7.43 4.95
N ARG A 76 22.21 -6.39 4.22
CA ARG A 76 22.10 -5.00 4.71
C ARG A 76 20.67 -4.56 4.94
N SER A 77 19.75 -4.91 4.03
CA SER A 77 18.34 -4.59 4.18
C SER A 77 17.73 -5.27 5.41
N PHE A 78 18.15 -6.50 5.72
CA PHE A 78 17.70 -7.24 6.90
C PHE A 78 18.24 -6.61 8.19
N ASP A 79 19.52 -6.25 8.25
CA ASP A 79 20.11 -5.54 9.38
C ASP A 79 19.42 -4.19 9.64
N ARG A 80 19.13 -3.44 8.57
CA ARG A 80 18.35 -2.20 8.64
C ARG A 80 16.95 -2.47 9.17
N ALA A 81 16.26 -3.52 8.71
CA ALA A 81 14.93 -3.87 9.19
C ALA A 81 14.93 -4.16 10.70
N GLN A 82 15.95 -4.89 11.19
CA GLN A 82 16.13 -5.19 12.60
C GLN A 82 16.35 -3.93 13.44
N GLN A 83 17.28 -3.05 13.02
CA GLN A 83 17.55 -1.78 13.72
C GLN A 83 16.29 -0.90 13.80
N VAL A 84 15.49 -0.88 12.74
CA VAL A 84 14.25 -0.10 12.68
C VAL A 84 13.20 -0.70 13.60
N TYR A 85 13.06 -2.03 13.61
CA TYR A 85 12.17 -2.74 14.53
C TYR A 85 12.55 -2.45 15.98
N ASP A 86 13.82 -2.53 16.33
CA ASP A 86 14.31 -2.26 17.69
C ASP A 86 14.08 -0.79 18.08
N ALA A 87 14.33 0.15 17.16
CA ALA A 87 14.01 1.56 17.38
C ALA A 87 12.50 1.82 17.55
N MET A 88 11.65 1.10 16.81
CA MET A 88 10.20 1.14 16.99
C MET A 88 9.82 0.63 18.38
N LYS A 89 10.36 -0.52 18.79
CA LYS A 89 10.13 -1.11 20.12
C LYS A 89 10.51 -0.14 21.24
N CYS A 90 11.66 0.54 21.13
CA CYS A 90 12.08 1.59 22.08
C CYS A 90 11.13 2.80 22.12
N ARG A 91 10.49 3.14 20.98
CA ARG A 91 9.46 4.20 20.90
C ARG A 91 8.09 3.75 21.44
N GLY A 92 7.98 2.54 22.00
CA GLY A 92 6.74 1.99 22.55
C GLY A 92 5.83 1.33 21.52
N TYR A 93 6.34 1.00 20.34
CA TYR A 93 5.62 0.22 19.34
C TYR A 93 5.32 -1.17 19.91
N GLY A 94 4.03 -1.52 20.05
CA GLY A 94 3.55 -2.73 20.72
C GLY A 94 2.94 -2.48 22.11
N LEU A 95 3.47 -1.55 22.90
CA LEU A 95 2.90 -1.15 24.21
C LEU A 95 1.81 -0.07 24.06
N TYR A 96 1.94 0.79 23.04
CA TYR A 96 0.97 1.85 22.70
C TYR A 96 0.10 1.52 21.47
N ALA A 97 0.13 0.29 20.96
CA ALA A 97 -0.66 -0.11 19.78
C ALA A 97 -2.18 0.05 19.95
N ARG A 98 -2.65 0.43 21.15
CA ARG A 98 -4.03 0.82 21.44
C ARG A 98 -4.33 2.32 21.35
N HIS A 99 -3.37 3.17 21.01
CA HIS A 99 -3.71 4.48 20.45
C HIS A 99 -4.18 4.27 19.01
N MET A 100 -5.38 3.67 18.91
CA MET A 100 -6.32 3.92 17.84
C MET A 100 -6.29 5.43 17.63
N LYS A 101 -5.56 5.89 16.60
CA LYS A 101 -5.99 7.10 15.92
C LYS A 101 -7.34 6.71 15.33
N SER A 102 -8.37 6.84 16.17
CA SER A 102 -9.76 6.95 15.76
C SER A 102 -9.74 8.05 14.73
N THR A 103 -9.65 7.66 13.47
CA THR A 103 -9.87 8.53 12.35
C THR A 103 -11.29 8.99 12.53
N ARG A 104 -11.46 10.20 13.08
CA ARG A 104 -12.76 10.82 13.23
C ARG A 104 -13.43 10.70 11.87
N LEU A 105 -14.54 9.97 11.81
CA LEU A 105 -15.35 9.80 10.62
C LEU A 105 -15.59 11.19 10.05
N LYS A 106 -15.01 11.47 8.89
CA LYS A 106 -15.22 12.77 8.25
C LYS A 106 -16.54 12.68 7.49
N MET A 107 -17.23 13.82 7.32
CA MET A 107 -18.49 13.95 6.58
C MET A 107 -18.62 13.11 5.29
N PRO A 108 -17.58 12.95 4.43
CA PRO A 108 -17.67 12.06 3.27
C PRO A 108 -17.88 10.57 3.60
N ASP A 109 -17.42 10.08 4.75
CA ASP A 109 -17.65 8.69 5.19
C ASP A 109 -19.13 8.46 5.52
N TYR A 110 -19.82 9.47 6.06
CA TYR A 110 -21.26 9.42 6.29
C TYR A 110 -22.05 9.39 4.99
N ILE A 111 -21.65 10.18 3.98
CA ILE A 111 -22.31 10.18 2.66
C ILE A 111 -22.15 8.83 1.96
N PHE A 112 -20.96 8.22 2.05
CA PHE A 112 -20.71 6.88 1.51
C PHE A 112 -21.52 5.80 2.25
N LEU A 113 -21.63 5.91 3.58
CA LEU A 113 -22.45 4.97 4.37
C LEU A 113 -23.94 5.12 4.04
N LEU A 114 -24.40 6.35 3.84
CA LEU A 114 -25.79 6.66 3.49
C LEU A 114 -26.13 6.17 2.07
N SER A 115 -25.21 6.31 1.11
CA SER A 115 -25.43 5.79 -0.25
C SER A 115 -25.36 4.26 -0.28
N ALA A 116 -24.42 3.65 0.44
CA ALA A 116 -24.23 2.21 0.50
C ALA A 116 -25.38 1.48 1.21
N CYS A 117 -26.00 2.08 2.23
CA CYS A 117 -27.23 1.55 2.84
C CYS A 117 -28.50 1.98 2.10
N GLY A 118 -28.54 3.22 1.60
CA GLY A 118 -29.71 3.80 0.95
C GLY A 118 -30.03 3.17 -0.40
N LEU A 119 -29.02 2.87 -1.22
CA LEU A 119 -29.19 2.25 -2.54
C LEU A 119 -29.86 0.86 -2.45
N PRO A 120 -29.40 -0.11 -1.61
CA PRO A 120 -30.09 -1.39 -1.47
C PRO A 120 -31.43 -1.29 -0.74
N LEU A 121 -31.64 -0.32 0.15
CA LEU A 121 -32.96 -0.09 0.75
C LEU A 121 -33.96 0.44 -0.29
N LEU A 122 -33.57 1.40 -1.13
CA LEU A 122 -34.37 1.89 -2.25
C LEU A 122 -34.71 0.77 -3.24
N PHE A 123 -33.72 -0.06 -3.61
CA PHE A 123 -33.94 -1.23 -4.47
C PHE A 123 -34.81 -2.31 -3.81
N ARG A 124 -34.82 -2.41 -2.48
CA ARG A 124 -35.72 -3.32 -1.75
C ARG A 124 -37.14 -2.75 -1.64
N PHE A 125 -37.30 -1.43 -1.52
CA PHE A 125 -38.60 -0.77 -1.52
C PHE A 125 -39.26 -0.77 -2.91
N VAL A 126 -38.45 -0.72 -3.98
CA VAL A 126 -38.91 -0.92 -5.36
C VAL A 126 -38.85 -2.41 -5.68
N ASN A 127 -39.91 -3.13 -5.31
CA ASN A 127 -40.12 -4.55 -5.57
C ASN A 127 -39.75 -5.00 -7.00
N LEU A 128 -38.52 -5.50 -7.20
CA LEU A 128 -38.10 -6.20 -8.43
C LEU A 128 -39.02 -7.39 -8.74
N SER A 129 -39.63 -7.99 -7.72
CA SER A 129 -40.56 -9.11 -7.85
C SER A 129 -41.87 -8.73 -8.56
N GLN A 130 -42.37 -7.49 -8.42
CA GLN A 130 -43.62 -7.08 -9.06
C GLN A 130 -43.39 -6.54 -10.49
N PHE A 131 -42.20 -6.00 -10.76
CA PHE A 131 -41.84 -5.51 -12.10
C PHE A 131 -41.51 -6.66 -13.07
N ILE A 132 -40.84 -7.72 -12.61
CA ILE A 132 -40.55 -8.92 -13.43
C ILE A 132 -41.83 -9.68 -13.81
N GLN A 133 -42.84 -9.72 -12.93
CA GLN A 133 -44.12 -10.37 -13.22
C GLN A 133 -44.94 -9.66 -14.31
N HIS A 134 -44.84 -8.34 -14.44
CA HIS A 134 -45.54 -7.60 -15.50
C HIS A 134 -44.89 -7.77 -16.88
N TRP A 135 -43.58 -8.04 -16.93
CA TRP A 135 -42.82 -8.17 -18.19
C TRP A 135 -42.79 -9.58 -18.79
N LEU A 136 -43.17 -10.63 -18.04
CA LEU A 136 -43.19 -12.00 -18.56
C LEU A 136 -44.57 -12.69 -18.47
N PRO A 137 -45.62 -12.19 -19.16
CA PRO A 137 -46.91 -12.87 -19.23
C PRO A 137 -46.94 -14.04 -20.25
N GLY A 138 -45.87 -14.83 -20.43
CA GLY A 138 -45.92 -15.90 -21.43
C GLY A 138 -44.69 -16.77 -21.66
N ALA A 139 -44.03 -17.31 -20.62
CA ALA A 139 -42.96 -18.30 -20.83
C ALA A 139 -43.10 -19.60 -20.01
N LEU A 140 -44.30 -19.91 -19.51
CA LEU A 140 -44.61 -21.21 -18.89
C LEU A 140 -46.03 -21.67 -19.27
N THR A 141 -46.20 -22.01 -20.54
CA THR A 141 -47.11 -23.06 -21.03
C THR A 141 -46.29 -23.91 -21.99
#